data_AF-A0A257TT74-F1
#
_entry.id   AF-A0A257TT74-F1
#
_cell.length_a   1.000
_cell.length_b   1.000
_cell.length_c   1.000
_cell.angle_alpha   90.00
_cell.angle_beta   90.00
_cell.angle_gamma   90.00
#
_symmetry.space_group_name_H-M   'P 1'
#
loop_
_entity.id
_entity.type
_entity.pdbx_description
1 polymer ?
#
loop_
_entity_poly.entity_id
_entity_poly.type
_entity_poly.pdbx_seq_one_letter_code
_entity_poly.pdbx_strand_id
1 'polypeptide(L)'
;KSPYEPLTFVLACRGEAAGERARIEALLAHPYTRLVAIPFAHHDRLMGWLLGLAHLSGMVFGSALARSGLDPAELQACASTTFTRQAATALSVLGEDPALYLDIQRLNPHREEVYAATRAALEELVGLVAAADLEGFRGTLADARRVLAGDA
;
A
#
# COMPACT_ATOMS: atom_id res chain seq x y z
N LYS A 1 16.23 -0.32 3.81
CA LYS A 1 15.51 -0.70 5.06
C LYS A 1 16.51 -0.62 6.20
N SER A 2 16.14 -0.01 7.32
CA SER A 2 17.02 0.06 8.50
C SER A 2 17.16 -1.34 9.12
N PRO A 3 18.34 -1.76 9.59
CA PRO A 3 18.52 -3.04 10.28
C PRO A 3 17.80 -3.11 11.65
N TYR A 4 17.28 -1.99 12.14
CA TYR A 4 16.63 -1.86 13.45
C TYR A 4 15.11 -1.66 13.38
N GLU A 5 14.52 -1.70 12.18
CA GLU A 5 13.07 -1.61 12.02
C GLU A 5 12.42 -2.99 12.16
N PRO A 6 11.29 -3.12 12.87
CA PRO A 6 10.56 -4.38 12.95
C PRO A 6 10.17 -4.89 11.57
N LEU A 7 10.57 -6.12 11.23
CA LEU A 7 10.17 -6.81 10.02
C LEU A 7 8.95 -7.67 10.32
N THR A 8 7.79 -7.27 9.81
CA THR A 8 6.55 -8.02 9.99
C THR A 8 6.37 -9.03 8.86
N PHE A 9 6.18 -10.29 9.23
CA PHE A 9 5.79 -11.38 8.35
C PHE A 9 4.35 -11.77 8.63
N VAL A 10 3.54 -11.89 7.59
CA VAL A 10 2.16 -12.38 7.69
C VAL A 10 2.14 -13.82 7.20
N LEU A 11 1.81 -14.76 8.09
CA LEU A 11 1.76 -16.19 7.79
C LEU A 11 0.31 -16.59 7.47
N ALA A 12 0.09 -17.13 6.28
CA ALA A 12 -1.18 -17.69 5.84
C ALA A 12 -1.32 -19.14 6.33
N CYS A 13 -2.08 -19.35 7.40
CA CYS A 13 -2.26 -20.67 8.01
C CYS A 13 -3.42 -21.44 7.36
N ARG A 14 -3.18 -22.70 6.97
CA ARG A 14 -4.23 -23.58 6.39
C ARG A 14 -4.86 -24.50 7.43
N GLY A 15 -4.14 -24.80 8.50
CA GLY A 15 -4.56 -25.60 9.64
C GLY A 15 -4.54 -24.78 10.93
N GLU A 16 -4.04 -25.40 12.01
CA GLU A 16 -4.02 -24.77 13.33
C GLU A 16 -2.92 -23.70 13.42
N ALA A 17 -3.33 -22.45 13.59
CA ALA A 17 -2.44 -21.30 13.49
C ALA A 17 -1.30 -21.30 14.53
N ALA A 18 -1.53 -21.81 15.75
CA ALA A 18 -0.51 -21.85 16.79
C ALA A 18 0.63 -22.82 16.43
N GLY A 19 0.30 -24.03 16.00
CA GLY A 19 1.29 -25.02 15.56
C GLY A 19 2.06 -24.60 14.31
N GLU A 20 1.38 -24.02 13.31
CA GLU A 20 2.06 -23.49 12.12
C GLU A 20 2.96 -22.31 12.43
N ARG A 21 2.47 -21.35 13.24
CA ARG A 21 3.26 -20.22 13.70
C ARG A 21 4.51 -20.68 14.43
N ALA A 22 4.41 -21.59 15.40
CA ALA A 22 5.55 -22.03 16.21
C ALA A 22 6.69 -22.61 15.34
N ARG A 23 6.34 -23.37 14.28
CA ARG A 23 7.31 -23.93 13.34
C ARG A 23 8.06 -22.84 12.56
N ILE A 24 7.34 -21.83 12.09
CA ILE A 24 7.91 -20.73 11.29
C ILE A 24 8.67 -19.73 12.18
N GLU A 25 8.17 -19.45 13.38
CA GLU A 25 8.78 -18.55 14.35
C GLU A 25 10.18 -19.02 14.76
N ALA A 26 10.39 -20.33 14.90
CA ALA A 26 11.71 -20.90 15.15
C ALA A 26 12.70 -20.66 13.99
N LEU A 27 12.23 -20.63 12.74
CA LEU A 27 13.06 -20.38 11.56
C LEU A 27 13.38 -18.90 11.35
N LEU A 28 12.45 -18.02 11.73
CA LEU A 28 12.56 -16.56 11.56
C LEU A 28 13.00 -15.84 12.84
N ALA A 29 13.49 -16.58 13.84
CA ALA A 29 13.81 -16.07 15.16
C ALA A 29 14.86 -14.94 15.08
N HIS A 30 14.41 -13.72 15.32
CA HIS A 30 15.24 -12.53 15.35
C HIS A 30 14.59 -11.46 16.25
N PRO A 31 15.34 -10.63 16.99
CA PRO A 31 14.79 -9.60 17.88
C PRO A 31 13.82 -8.61 17.22
N TYR A 32 13.93 -8.43 15.90
CA TYR A 32 13.10 -7.50 15.12
C TYR A 32 12.06 -8.21 14.25
N THR A 33 11.94 -9.53 14.29
CA THR A 33 10.91 -10.26 13.54
C THR A 33 9.60 -10.20 14.31
N ARG A 34 8.53 -9.78 13.64
CA ARG A 34 7.15 -9.94 14.10
C ARG A 34 6.43 -10.91 13.18
N LEU A 35 6.01 -12.07 13.70
CA LEU A 35 5.22 -13.04 12.94
C LEU A 35 3.74 -12.94 13.32
N VAL A 36 2.89 -12.65 12.34
CA VAL A 36 1.43 -12.56 12.50
C VAL A 36 0.78 -13.70 11.71
N ALA A 37 0.22 -14.67 12.41
CA ALA A 37 -0.48 -15.80 11.79
C ALA A 37 -1.95 -15.45 11.59
N ILE A 38 -2.46 -15.65 10.37
CA ILE A 38 -3.86 -15.41 10.00
C ILE A 38 -4.41 -16.57 9.16
N PRO A 39 -5.74 -16.80 9.15
CA PRO A 39 -6.33 -17.82 8.29
C PRO A 39 -6.03 -17.56 6.81
N PHE A 40 -5.72 -18.63 6.07
CA PHE A 40 -5.41 -18.58 4.64
C PHE A 40 -6.50 -17.85 3.83
N ALA A 41 -7.77 -18.13 4.13
CA ALA A 41 -8.90 -17.49 3.45
C ALA A 41 -8.99 -15.97 3.68
N HIS A 42 -8.39 -15.45 4.76
CA HIS A 42 -8.35 -14.02 5.05
C HIS A 42 -7.10 -13.34 4.49
N HIS A 43 -6.02 -14.11 4.33
CA HIS A 43 -4.69 -13.61 3.98
C HIS A 43 -4.68 -12.78 2.69
N ASP A 44 -5.16 -13.36 1.58
CA ASP A 44 -5.03 -12.69 0.29
C ASP A 44 -5.88 -11.43 0.20
N ARG A 45 -7.04 -11.41 0.86
CA ARG A 45 -7.85 -10.19 0.97
C ARG A 45 -7.09 -9.11 1.72
N LEU A 46 -6.50 -9.44 2.87
CA LEU A 46 -5.71 -8.49 3.66
C LEU A 46 -4.47 -8.00 2.89
N MET A 47 -3.74 -8.89 2.21
CA MET A 47 -2.58 -8.52 1.39
C MET A 47 -2.97 -7.70 0.16
N GLY A 48 -4.17 -7.89 -0.38
CA GLY A 48 -4.72 -7.00 -1.41
C GLY A 48 -4.78 -5.56 -0.92
N TRP A 49 -5.30 -5.34 0.28
CA TRP A 49 -5.37 -4.00 0.88
C TRP A 49 -4.03 -3.46 1.36
N LEU A 50 -3.16 -4.28 1.96
CA LEU A 50 -1.89 -3.79 2.52
C LEU A 50 -0.79 -3.66 1.46
N LEU A 51 -0.58 -4.69 0.64
CA LEU A 51 0.46 -4.70 -0.39
C LEU A 51 -0.08 -4.25 -1.74
N GLY A 52 -1.22 -4.80 -2.16
CA GLY A 52 -1.82 -4.51 -3.47
C GLY A 52 -2.11 -3.02 -3.65
N LEU A 53 -2.78 -2.39 -2.68
CA LEU A 53 -3.08 -0.95 -2.71
C LEU A 53 -1.83 -0.08 -2.63
N ALA A 54 -0.88 -0.42 -1.74
CA ALA A 54 0.36 0.35 -1.58
C ALA A 54 1.18 0.36 -2.88
N HIS A 55 1.35 -0.81 -3.50
CA HIS A 55 2.06 -0.95 -4.76
C HIS A 55 1.33 -0.24 -5.90
N LEU A 56 0.00 -0.43 -6.00
CA LEU A 56 -0.82 0.24 -7.02
C LEU A 56 -0.70 1.76 -6.92
N SER A 57 -0.70 2.31 -5.70
CA SER A 57 -0.58 3.74 -5.46
C SER A 57 0.75 4.30 -6.00
N GLY A 58 1.86 3.60 -5.78
CA GLY A 58 3.17 3.96 -6.33
C GLY A 58 3.20 3.90 -7.86
N MET A 59 2.61 2.86 -8.45
CA MET A 59 2.51 2.70 -9.91
C MET A 59 1.67 3.79 -10.56
N VAL A 60 0.50 4.11 -9.98
CA VAL A 60 -0.39 5.17 -10.45
C VAL A 60 0.31 6.53 -10.36
N PHE A 61 0.96 6.82 -9.23
CA PHE A 61 1.73 8.05 -9.04
C PHE A 61 2.81 8.23 -10.12
N GLY A 62 3.66 7.22 -10.32
CA GLY A 62 4.72 7.28 -11.34
C GLY A 62 4.16 7.35 -12.77
N SER A 63 3.11 6.59 -13.06
CA SER A 63 2.48 6.58 -14.39
C SER A 63 1.79 7.91 -14.71
N ALA A 64 1.15 8.56 -13.74
CA ALA A 64 0.55 9.88 -13.92
C ALA A 64 1.62 10.95 -14.22
N LEU A 65 2.74 10.93 -13.49
CA LEU A 65 3.87 11.82 -13.77
C LEU A 65 4.46 11.58 -15.17
N ALA A 66 4.68 10.32 -15.55
CA ALA A 66 5.18 9.99 -16.88
C ALA A 66 4.25 10.49 -18.01
N ARG A 67 2.93 10.45 -17.78
CA ARG A 67 1.92 10.95 -18.73
C ARG A 67 1.78 12.46 -18.75
N SER A 68 2.29 13.18 -17.75
CA SER A 68 2.17 14.64 -17.67
C SER A 68 3.00 15.36 -18.75
N GLY A 69 4.07 14.72 -19.24
CA GLY A 69 5.01 15.33 -20.18
C GLY A 69 5.93 16.40 -19.57
N LEU A 70 5.90 16.58 -18.25
CA LEU A 70 6.80 17.50 -17.53
C LEU A 70 8.26 17.05 -17.62
N ASP A 71 9.18 18.01 -17.65
CA ASP A 71 10.61 17.73 -17.64
C ASP A 71 11.02 17.12 -16.28
N PRO A 72 11.64 15.93 -16.25
CA PRO A 72 12.15 15.33 -15.03
C PRO A 72 13.12 16.23 -14.25
N ALA A 73 13.93 17.05 -14.93
CA ALA A 73 14.86 17.94 -14.24
C ALA A 73 14.12 19.06 -13.49
N GLU A 74 13.10 19.63 -14.11
CA GLU A 74 12.21 20.61 -13.47
C GLU A 74 11.47 20.00 -12.27
N LEU A 75 10.91 18.79 -12.42
CA LEU A 75 10.24 18.08 -11.32
C LEU A 75 11.15 17.89 -10.11
N GLN A 76 12.42 17.54 -10.33
CA GLN A 76 13.38 17.36 -9.24
C GLN A 76 13.81 18.70 -8.62
N ALA A 77 14.00 19.75 -9.42
CA ALA A 77 14.34 21.07 -8.92
C ALA A 77 13.22 21.69 -8.06
N CYS A 78 11.96 21.37 -8.37
CA CYS A 78 10.79 21.85 -7.66
C CYS A 78 10.26 20.88 -6.59
N ALA A 79 10.94 19.77 -6.34
CA ALA A 79 10.49 18.72 -5.44
C ALA A 79 10.39 19.22 -3.98
N SER A 80 9.17 19.24 -3.44
CA SER A 80 8.94 19.48 -2.01
C SER A 80 9.32 18.25 -1.17
N THR A 81 9.45 18.43 0.15
CA THR A 81 9.71 17.31 1.08
C THR A 81 8.63 16.22 0.99
N THR A 82 7.36 16.61 0.84
CA THR A 82 6.24 15.67 0.64
C THR A 82 6.38 14.91 -0.67
N PHE A 83 6.67 15.62 -1.78
CA PHE A 83 6.86 15.00 -3.08
C PHE A 83 8.02 14.00 -3.05
N THR A 84 9.17 14.39 -2.50
CA THR A 84 10.36 13.52 -2.42
C THR A 84 10.10 12.24 -1.64
N ARG A 85 9.35 12.30 -0.53
CA ARG A 85 8.96 11.11 0.25
C ARG A 85 8.02 10.19 -0.54
N GLN A 86 7.04 10.76 -1.24
CA GLN A 86 6.14 9.99 -2.08
C GLN A 86 6.86 9.35 -3.27
N ALA A 87 7.75 10.10 -3.93
CA ALA A 87 8.58 9.61 -5.02
C ALA A 87 9.52 8.48 -4.57
N ALA A 88 10.16 8.60 -3.40
CA ALA A 88 10.99 7.54 -2.84
C ALA A 88 10.18 6.25 -2.57
N THR A 89 8.94 6.40 -2.08
CA THR A 89 8.03 5.26 -1.88
C THR A 89 7.65 4.61 -3.20
N ALA A 90 7.27 5.40 -4.21
CA ALA A 90 6.96 4.88 -5.55
C ALA A 90 8.17 4.21 -6.21
N LEU A 91 9.37 4.77 -6.09
CA LEU A 91 10.60 4.21 -6.65
C LEU A 91 10.97 2.87 -6.02
N SER A 92 10.62 2.62 -4.76
CA SER A 92 10.83 1.30 -4.13
C SER A 92 9.99 0.18 -4.76
N VAL A 93 8.92 0.54 -5.49
CA VAL A 93 8.08 -0.38 -6.26
C VAL A 93 8.55 -0.41 -7.72
N LEU A 94 8.76 0.76 -8.32
CA LEU A 94 9.11 0.89 -9.74
C LEU A 94 10.53 0.44 -10.09
N GLY A 95 11.43 0.37 -9.10
CA GLY A 95 12.82 -0.07 -9.29
C GLY A 95 13.01 -1.59 -9.21
N GLU A 96 11.95 -2.35 -8.93
CA GLU A 96 11.97 -3.81 -8.81
C GLU A 96 11.47 -4.49 -10.09
N ASP A 97 11.48 -5.83 -10.14
CA ASP A 97 11.03 -6.60 -11.32
C ASP A 97 9.53 -6.36 -11.65
N PRO A 98 9.20 -5.75 -12.82
CA PRO A 98 7.81 -5.51 -13.21
C PRO A 98 6.97 -6.79 -13.32
N ALA A 99 7.57 -7.93 -13.68
CA ALA A 99 6.85 -9.19 -13.80
C ALA A 99 6.32 -9.66 -12.43
N LEU A 100 7.13 -9.52 -11.37
CA LEU A 100 6.72 -9.83 -10.00
C LEU A 100 5.52 -8.98 -9.58
N TYR A 101 5.56 -7.68 -9.82
CA TYR A 101 4.47 -6.79 -9.42
C TYR A 101 3.20 -7.00 -10.24
N LEU A 102 3.31 -7.32 -11.53
CA LEU A 102 2.18 -7.76 -12.33
C LEU A 102 1.56 -9.03 -11.74
N ASP A 103 2.37 -10.00 -11.34
CA ASP A 103 1.88 -11.23 -10.72
C ASP A 103 1.22 -11.00 -9.36
N ILE A 104 1.82 -10.18 -8.48
CA ILE A 104 1.22 -9.78 -7.19
C ILE A 104 -0.18 -9.19 -7.42
N GLN A 105 -0.31 -8.31 -8.39
CA GLN A 105 -1.58 -7.65 -8.72
C GLN A 105 -2.58 -8.63 -9.34
N ARG A 106 -2.17 -9.40 -10.34
CA ARG A 106 -3.03 -10.29 -11.13
C ARG A 106 -3.49 -11.52 -10.35
N LEU A 107 -2.60 -12.14 -9.58
CA LEU A 107 -2.86 -13.41 -8.90
C LEU A 107 -3.69 -13.24 -7.64
N ASN A 108 -3.80 -12.03 -7.08
CA ASN A 108 -4.67 -11.79 -5.94
C ASN A 108 -6.16 -11.89 -6.36
N PRO A 109 -6.95 -12.81 -5.77
CA PRO A 109 -8.35 -12.99 -6.13
C PRO A 109 -9.25 -11.82 -5.68
N HIS A 110 -8.79 -11.00 -4.74
CA HIS A 110 -9.51 -9.85 -4.19
C HIS A 110 -9.11 -8.51 -4.81
N ARG A 111 -8.25 -8.50 -5.83
CA ARG A 111 -7.73 -7.26 -6.45
C ARG A 111 -8.82 -6.29 -6.91
N GLU A 112 -9.97 -6.80 -7.39
CA GLU A 112 -11.05 -5.96 -7.90
C GLU A 112 -11.69 -5.10 -6.80
N GLU A 113 -11.74 -5.60 -5.56
CA GLU A 113 -12.22 -4.83 -4.40
C GLU A 113 -11.34 -3.57 -4.20
N VAL A 114 -10.02 -3.77 -4.25
CA VAL A 114 -9.02 -2.70 -4.08
C VAL A 114 -9.07 -1.71 -5.25
N TYR A 115 -9.22 -2.20 -6.48
CA TYR A 115 -9.29 -1.35 -7.67
C TYR A 115 -10.56 -0.51 -7.69
N ALA A 116 -11.70 -1.09 -7.35
CA ALA A 116 -12.97 -0.37 -7.24
C ALA A 116 -12.88 0.72 -6.17
N ALA A 117 -12.35 0.40 -5.00
CA ALA A 117 -12.18 1.38 -3.92
C ALA A 117 -11.23 2.52 -4.29
N THR A 118 -10.10 2.21 -4.93
CA THR A 118 -9.15 3.24 -5.41
C THR A 118 -9.80 4.20 -6.40
N ARG A 119 -10.59 3.68 -7.36
CA ARG A 119 -11.32 4.51 -8.32
C ARG A 119 -12.37 5.38 -7.65
N ALA A 120 -13.19 4.78 -6.77
CA ALA A 120 -14.23 5.51 -6.05
C ALA A 120 -13.63 6.65 -5.20
N ALA A 121 -12.55 6.39 -4.47
CA ALA A 121 -11.87 7.41 -3.66
C ALA A 121 -11.30 8.56 -4.52
N LEU A 122 -10.73 8.25 -5.70
CA LEU A 122 -10.27 9.27 -6.63
C LEU A 122 -11.43 10.12 -7.17
N GLU A 123 -12.50 9.48 -7.63
CA GLU A 123 -13.68 10.16 -8.16
C GLU A 123 -14.34 11.07 -7.12
N GLU A 124 -14.48 10.59 -5.88
CA GLU A 124 -15.04 11.35 -4.76
C GLU A 124 -14.19 12.60 -4.46
N LEU A 125 -12.87 12.44 -4.28
CA LEU A 125 -11.97 13.56 -3.98
C LEU A 125 -11.96 14.60 -5.11
N VAL A 126 -11.95 14.16 -6.37
CA VAL A 126 -12.03 15.05 -7.53
C VAL A 126 -13.35 15.81 -7.55
N GLY A 127 -14.47 15.13 -7.27
CA GLY A 127 -15.80 15.74 -7.19
C GLY A 127 -15.90 16.81 -6.10
N LEU A 128 -15.40 16.50 -4.90
CA LEU A 128 -15.38 17.44 -3.76
C LEU A 128 -14.55 18.70 -4.07
N VAL A 129 -13.38 18.52 -4.70
CA VAL A 129 -12.52 19.64 -5.12
C VAL A 129 -13.20 20.48 -6.19
N ALA A 130 -13.81 19.85 -7.20
CA ALA A 130 -14.51 20.56 -8.27
C ALA A 130 -15.72 21.37 -7.76
N ALA A 131 -16.42 20.85 -6.74
CA ALA A 131 -17.55 21.51 -6.11
C ALA A 131 -17.14 22.57 -5.06
N ALA A 132 -15.84 22.68 -4.74
CA ALA A 132 -15.34 23.46 -3.60
C ALA A 132 -16.05 23.11 -2.27
N ASP A 133 -16.42 21.83 -2.09
CA ASP A 133 -17.10 21.34 -0.90
C ASP A 133 -16.09 21.07 0.23
N LEU A 134 -15.86 22.11 1.03
CA LEU A 134 -14.93 22.05 2.16
C LEU A 134 -15.41 21.11 3.26
N GLU A 135 -16.71 20.97 3.48
CA GLU A 135 -17.23 20.15 4.57
C GLU A 135 -17.12 18.67 4.22
N GLY A 136 -17.55 18.28 3.02
CA GLY A 136 -17.36 16.93 2.49
C GLY A 136 -15.89 16.54 2.45
N PHE A 137 -15.02 17.42 1.93
CA PHE A 137 -13.57 17.17 1.89
C PHE A 137 -12.96 16.95 3.27
N ARG A 138 -13.37 17.72 4.28
CA ARG A 138 -12.92 17.52 5.67
C ARG A 138 -13.38 16.18 6.23
N GLY A 139 -14.62 15.78 5.96
CA GLY A 139 -15.17 14.48 6.36
C GLY A 139 -14.34 13.32 5.80
N THR A 140 -14.15 13.29 4.48
CA THR A 140 -13.38 12.24 3.79
C THR A 140 -11.94 12.15 4.32
N LEU A 141 -11.25 13.29 4.53
CA LEU A 141 -9.90 13.30 5.09
C LEU A 141 -9.84 12.87 6.56
N ALA A 142 -10.84 13.23 7.36
CA ALA A 142 -10.91 12.82 8.77
C ALA A 142 -11.10 11.30 8.90
N ASP A 143 -11.94 10.71 8.08
CA ASP A 143 -12.15 9.26 8.06
C ASP A 143 -10.90 8.52 7.58
N ALA A 144 -10.24 8.99 6.53
CA ALA A 144 -8.97 8.43 6.08
C ALA A 144 -7.88 8.49 7.17
N ARG A 145 -7.80 9.62 7.88
CA ARG A 145 -6.86 9.77 9.00
C ARG A 145 -7.16 8.79 10.13
N ARG A 146 -8.43 8.60 10.49
CA ARG A 146 -8.85 7.68 11.57
C ARG A 146 -8.34 6.26 11.31
N VAL A 147 -8.54 5.77 10.08
CA VAL A 147 -8.07 4.44 9.65
C VAL A 147 -6.55 4.32 9.72
N LEU A 148 -5.80 5.32 9.24
CA LEU A 148 -4.33 5.27 9.21
C LEU A 148 -3.69 5.47 10.58
N ALA A 149 -4.32 6.22 11.48
CA ALA A 149 -3.86 6.41 12.86
C ALA A 149 -4.14 5.18 13.74
N GLY A 150 -5.05 4.30 13.31
CA GLY A 150 -5.51 3.16 14.13
C GLY A 150 -6.45 3.59 15.26
N ASP A 151 -7.05 4.78 15.16
CA ASP A 151 -8.02 5.29 16.12
C ASP A 151 -9.37 4.61 15.82
N ALA A 152 -9.71 3.54 16.53
CA ALA A 152 -11.02 2.86 16.42
C ALA A 152 -12.04 3.50 17.37
#